data_AF-A0A8H2XV82-F1
#
_entry.id   AF-A0A8H2XV82-F1
#
_cell.length_a   1.000
_cell.length_b   1.000
_cell.length_c   1.000
_cell.angle_alpha   90.00
_cell.angle_beta   90.00
_cell.angle_gamma   90.00
#
_symmetry.space_group_name_H-M   'P 1'
#
loop_
_entity.id
_entity.type
_entity.pdbx_description
1 polymer ?
#
loop_
_entity_poly.entity_id
_entity_poly.type
_entity_poly.pdbx_seq_one_letter_code
_entity_poly.pdbx_strand_id
1 'polypeptide(L)'
;MPRTHQVKARWGLPLDHYLPIFTSTHSRPDNAVFSIEDGYKAITKLCSLAGESEQRKQNAIANSIVLLELQAILNLAASPEPHFHAFLRPSLISACITLLKISTQSGLPSLLSHEYGLLTFQILKITLGLCIIDRTYGLEVMTGTMTLGMVSASERFRELSVHTSRSLDIHIKDHTCDQMLGWTETAVHPPATPLVSPPEVAVVLNLLYEDRQHFLKVFMLLPPLTRHILRSSGDVAAGSLYEILWRYFLIVPTDQLPVHIAAYHDVNGMLNSRSRNTDDHNLEDSRLLLRAFIQRFSPSDRPLMDIKTFINIQILVLPFMKPGCEDLAPLIFETSVHQLWIFLRESCWNGGKDGFISDVIIIFEHLRY
;
A
#
# COMPACT_ATOMS: atom_id res chain seq x y z
N MET A 1 33.96 19.77 -5.91
CA MET A 1 32.82 18.86 -6.21
C MET A 1 32.58 17.87 -5.05
N PRO A 2 31.90 18.24 -3.94
CA PRO A 2 31.56 17.29 -2.86
C PRO A 2 30.05 17.00 -2.68
N ARG A 3 29.16 17.80 -3.27
CA ARG A 3 27.71 17.75 -2.98
C ARG A 3 27.00 16.51 -3.53
N THR A 4 27.44 15.96 -4.66
CA THR A 4 26.77 14.82 -5.33
C THR A 4 26.97 13.49 -4.58
N HIS A 5 28.09 13.29 -3.88
CA HIS A 5 28.33 12.06 -3.11
C HIS A 5 27.55 12.04 -1.78
N GLN A 6 27.43 13.18 -1.09
CA GLN A 6 26.63 13.29 0.15
C GLN A 6 25.13 13.10 -0.10
N VAL A 7 24.62 13.61 -1.23
CA VAL A 7 23.21 13.44 -1.62
C VAL A 7 22.90 11.95 -1.87
N LYS A 8 23.78 11.20 -2.54
CA LYS A 8 23.63 9.74 -2.71
C LYS A 8 23.66 8.97 -1.39
N ALA A 9 24.49 9.38 -0.42
CA ALA A 9 24.58 8.70 0.87
C ALA A 9 23.33 8.85 1.74
N ARG A 10 22.61 9.97 1.63
CA ARG A 10 21.41 10.23 2.45
C ARG A 10 20.20 9.43 1.98
N TRP A 11 19.98 9.38 0.68
CA TRP A 11 18.76 8.80 0.10
C TRP A 11 18.81 7.28 -0.06
N GLY A 12 20.01 6.70 0.11
CA GLY A 12 20.24 5.28 -0.07
C GLY A 12 20.30 4.89 -1.54
N LEU A 13 20.00 3.62 -1.81
CA LEU A 13 20.06 3.06 -3.15
C LEU A 13 18.83 3.49 -3.98
N PRO A 14 18.96 3.60 -5.32
CA PRO A 14 17.82 3.79 -6.21
C PRO A 14 17.02 2.48 -6.39
N LEU A 15 15.78 2.58 -6.91
CA LEU A 15 14.82 1.48 -7.01
C LEU A 15 15.43 0.17 -7.52
N ASP A 16 16.07 0.20 -8.68
CA ASP A 16 16.57 -1.01 -9.33
C ASP A 16 17.69 -1.71 -8.53
N HIS A 17 18.29 -1.02 -7.56
CA HIS A 17 19.37 -1.55 -6.72
C HIS A 17 18.89 -1.97 -5.34
N TYR A 18 17.91 -1.28 -4.74
CA TYR A 18 17.40 -1.71 -3.43
C TYR A 18 16.40 -2.85 -3.56
N LEU A 19 15.58 -2.88 -4.61
CA LEU A 19 14.48 -3.82 -4.72
C LEU A 19 14.93 -5.29 -4.65
N PRO A 20 16.02 -5.70 -5.34
CA PRO A 20 16.56 -7.05 -5.19
C PRO A 20 16.86 -7.41 -3.73
N ILE A 21 17.45 -6.49 -2.96
CA ILE A 21 17.87 -6.69 -1.56
C ILE A 21 16.66 -7.00 -0.66
N PHE A 22 15.52 -6.34 -0.88
CA PHE A 22 14.30 -6.59 -0.10
C PHE A 22 13.54 -7.86 -0.56
N THR A 23 13.76 -8.32 -1.79
CA THR A 23 13.14 -9.56 -2.30
C THR A 23 13.96 -10.82 -2.00
N SER A 24 15.29 -10.71 -1.93
CA SER A 24 16.18 -11.79 -1.53
C SER A 24 16.29 -11.77 -0.01
N THR A 25 15.38 -12.43 0.70
CA THR A 25 15.37 -12.60 2.16
C THR A 25 16.53 -13.41 2.73
N HIS A 26 17.68 -13.45 2.06
CA HIS A 26 18.92 -13.97 2.58
C HIS A 26 20.02 -12.92 2.39
N SER A 27 20.43 -12.32 3.50
CA SER A 27 21.62 -11.49 3.68
C SER A 27 21.62 -10.12 2.96
N ARG A 28 20.99 -9.12 3.59
CA ARG A 28 21.83 -7.95 3.88
C ARG A 28 22.87 -8.44 4.90
N PRO A 29 24.18 -8.30 4.67
CA PRO A 29 25.12 -8.52 5.75
C PRO A 29 24.72 -7.54 6.87
N ASP A 30 24.22 -8.09 7.97
CA ASP A 30 23.94 -7.40 9.23
C ASP A 30 25.24 -6.82 9.77
N ASN A 31 25.72 -5.74 9.16
CA ASN A 31 26.86 -5.00 9.68
C ASN A 31 26.39 -3.91 10.66
N ALA A 32 25.07 -3.66 10.73
CA ALA A 32 24.48 -2.72 11.68
C ALA A 32 23.58 -3.49 12.65
N VAL A 33 24.16 -3.90 13.78
CA VAL A 33 23.38 -4.34 14.95
C VAL A 33 22.75 -3.08 15.53
N PHE A 34 21.45 -2.91 15.32
CA PHE A 34 20.70 -1.80 15.91
C PHE A 34 20.27 -2.20 17.31
N SER A 35 20.51 -1.32 18.29
CA SER A 35 19.92 -1.50 19.61
C SER A 35 18.45 -1.08 19.58
N ILE A 36 17.66 -1.65 20.49
CA ILE A 36 16.26 -1.24 20.72
C ILE A 36 16.19 0.28 21.03
N GLU A 37 17.17 0.79 21.78
CA GLU A 37 17.28 2.20 22.16
C GLU A 37 17.45 3.12 20.94
N ASP A 38 18.18 2.69 19.92
CA ASP A 38 18.35 3.44 18.67
C ASP A 38 17.01 3.65 17.96
N GLY A 39 16.15 2.63 17.95
CA GLY A 39 14.79 2.72 17.42
C GLY A 39 13.95 3.76 18.17
N TYR A 40 13.95 3.73 19.50
CA TYR A 40 13.20 4.71 20.32
C TYR A 40 13.72 6.15 20.15
N LYS A 41 15.04 6.34 20.08
CA LYS A 41 15.67 7.63 19.82
C LYS A 41 15.28 8.15 18.44
N ALA A 42 15.34 7.30 17.42
CA ALA A 42 14.95 7.63 16.06
C ALA A 42 13.47 8.01 15.95
N ILE A 43 12.55 7.27 16.60
CA ILE A 43 11.13 7.64 16.68
C ILE A 43 10.96 9.02 17.31
N THR A 44 11.64 9.28 18.44
CA THR A 44 11.51 10.54 19.16
C THR A 44 12.01 11.73 18.33
N LYS A 45 13.15 11.56 17.66
CA LYS A 45 13.69 12.54 16.71
C LYS A 45 12.73 12.77 15.55
N LEU A 46 12.18 11.71 14.96
CA LEU A 46 11.22 11.82 13.86
C LEU A 46 9.95 12.56 14.30
N CYS A 47 9.38 12.23 15.46
CA CYS A 47 8.20 12.91 16.02
C CYS A 47 8.44 14.41 16.27
N SER A 48 9.68 14.85 16.54
CA SER A 48 9.98 16.28 16.72
C SER A 48 9.69 17.11 15.46
N LEU A 49 9.68 16.48 14.28
CA LEU A 49 9.33 17.11 13.01
C LEU A 49 7.86 17.58 12.97
N ALA A 50 6.95 16.82 13.59
CA ALA A 50 5.52 17.13 13.56
C ALA A 50 5.14 18.30 14.49
N GLY A 51 5.94 18.58 15.51
CA GLY A 51 5.70 19.67 16.47
C GLY A 51 6.25 21.03 16.03
N GLU A 52 7.07 21.07 14.97
CA GLU A 52 7.70 22.29 14.49
C GLU A 52 6.83 22.95 13.43
N SER A 53 6.59 24.26 13.55
CA SER A 53 5.76 25.02 12.59
C SER A 53 6.59 25.86 11.63
N GLU A 54 7.85 26.14 11.97
CA GLU A 54 8.74 26.93 11.14
C GLU A 54 9.37 26.08 10.02
N GLN A 55 9.02 26.35 8.77
CA GLN A 55 9.48 25.59 7.59
C GLN A 55 11.01 25.42 7.53
N ARG A 56 11.78 26.44 7.96
CA ARG A 56 13.26 26.36 7.99
C ARG A 56 13.75 25.31 8.98
N LYS A 57 13.14 25.27 10.17
CA LYS A 57 13.48 24.29 11.22
C LYS A 57 12.98 22.90 10.86
N GLN A 58 11.76 22.79 10.29
CA GLN A 58 11.27 21.52 9.73
C GLN A 58 12.23 20.95 8.69
N ASN A 59 12.69 21.77 7.74
CA ASN A 59 13.67 21.36 6.74
C ASN A 59 15.01 20.96 7.38
N ALA A 60 15.48 21.68 8.41
CA ALA A 60 16.71 21.33 9.12
C ALA A 60 16.59 19.98 9.84
N ILE A 61 15.47 19.72 10.54
CA ILE A 61 15.19 18.44 11.21
C ILE A 61 15.09 17.33 10.17
N ALA A 62 14.29 17.50 9.11
CA ALA A 62 14.17 16.55 8.02
C ALA A 62 15.52 16.22 7.36
N ASN A 63 16.39 17.23 7.21
CA ASN A 63 17.74 17.08 6.70
C ASN A 63 18.70 16.36 7.64
N SER A 64 18.42 16.37 8.94
CA SER A 64 19.19 15.62 9.94
C SER A 64 18.80 14.14 10.03
N ILE A 65 17.62 13.76 9.51
CA ILE A 65 17.12 12.38 9.57
C ILE A 65 17.81 11.55 8.49
N VAL A 66 18.56 10.53 8.91
CA VAL A 66 19.37 9.68 8.02
C VAL A 66 18.76 8.29 7.83
N LEU A 67 19.18 7.60 6.76
CA LEU A 67 18.69 6.28 6.39
C LEU A 67 18.82 5.23 7.52
N LEU A 68 19.93 5.26 8.28
CA LEU A 68 20.16 4.36 9.42
C LEU A 68 19.11 4.52 10.52
N GLU A 69 18.60 5.73 10.74
CA GLU A 69 17.55 5.97 11.74
C GLU A 69 16.22 5.35 11.30
N LEU A 70 15.88 5.43 10.02
CA LEU A 70 14.69 4.76 9.47
C LEU A 70 14.81 3.23 9.56
N GLN A 71 16.00 2.68 9.30
CA GLN A 71 16.28 1.25 9.46
C GLN A 71 16.17 0.81 10.92
N ALA A 72 16.67 1.61 11.88
CA ALA A 72 16.52 1.34 13.31
C ALA A 72 15.03 1.28 13.73
N ILE A 73 14.19 2.18 13.21
CA ILE A 73 12.74 2.16 13.47
C ILE A 73 12.09 0.88 12.94
N LEU A 74 12.39 0.47 11.70
CA LEU A 74 11.82 -0.76 11.15
C LEU A 74 12.32 -2.02 11.88
N ASN A 75 13.58 -2.03 12.32
CA ASN A 75 14.11 -3.12 13.14
C ASN A 75 13.43 -3.20 14.51
N LEU A 76 13.09 -2.06 15.11
CA LEU A 76 12.28 -2.03 16.34
C LEU A 76 10.89 -2.63 16.11
N ALA A 77 10.23 -2.30 14.99
CA ALA A 77 8.94 -2.91 14.61
C ALA A 77 9.05 -4.41 14.32
N ALA A 78 10.23 -4.86 13.89
CA ALA A 78 10.57 -6.25 13.58
C ALA A 78 11.20 -7.01 14.76
N SER A 79 11.16 -6.49 15.98
CA SER A 79 11.65 -7.19 17.19
C SER A 79 10.69 -8.30 17.64
N PRO A 80 11.18 -9.38 18.28
CA PRO A 80 10.35 -10.42 18.89
C PRO A 80 9.55 -9.95 20.12
N GLU A 81 10.04 -8.96 20.88
CA GLU A 81 9.24 -8.32 21.93
C GLU A 81 8.39 -7.19 21.33
N PRO A 82 7.08 -7.09 21.65
CA PRO A 82 6.20 -6.15 20.97
C PRO A 82 6.46 -4.70 21.44
N HIS A 83 7.28 -3.97 20.69
CA HIS A 83 7.52 -2.53 20.89
C HIS A 83 6.47 -1.64 20.18
N PHE A 84 5.32 -2.21 19.80
CA PHE A 84 4.29 -1.53 19.02
C PHE A 84 3.72 -0.28 19.70
N HIS A 85 3.70 -0.22 21.03
CA HIS A 85 3.31 0.98 21.76
C HIS A 85 4.16 2.21 21.41
N ALA A 86 5.40 2.03 20.98
CA ALA A 86 6.25 3.13 20.50
C ALA A 86 5.68 3.83 19.25
N PHE A 87 4.88 3.09 18.47
CA PHE A 87 4.28 3.52 17.21
C PHE A 87 2.85 4.07 17.36
N LEU A 88 2.22 3.97 18.55
CA LEU A 88 0.90 4.53 18.81
C LEU A 88 0.94 6.06 19.00
N ARG A 89 1.49 6.77 18.01
CA ARG A 89 1.75 8.21 18.04
C ARG A 89 1.26 8.86 16.75
N PRO A 90 0.14 9.61 16.76
CA PRO A 90 -0.31 10.38 15.60
C PRO A 90 0.77 11.35 15.07
N SER A 91 1.61 11.89 15.95
CA SER A 91 2.76 12.73 15.55
C SER A 91 3.79 11.99 14.69
N LEU A 92 3.93 10.67 14.84
CA LEU A 92 4.79 9.86 13.98
C LEU A 92 4.21 9.73 12.57
N ILE A 93 2.89 9.62 12.44
CA ILE A 93 2.17 9.63 11.15
C ILE A 93 2.45 10.96 10.43
N SER A 94 2.17 12.07 11.11
CA SER A 94 2.39 13.43 10.58
C SER A 94 3.85 13.68 10.20
N ALA A 95 4.80 13.23 11.02
CA ALA A 95 6.23 13.32 10.73
C ALA A 95 6.62 12.55 9.47
N CYS A 96 6.13 11.32 9.29
CA CYS A 96 6.42 10.54 8.08
C CYS A 96 5.86 11.23 6.82
N ILE A 97 4.63 11.74 6.87
CA ILE A 97 4.00 12.46 5.74
C ILE A 97 4.81 13.72 5.41
N THR A 98 5.23 14.48 6.42
CA THR A 98 6.07 15.67 6.26
C THR A 98 7.43 15.31 5.64
N LEU A 99 8.05 14.21 6.09
CA LEU A 99 9.33 13.75 5.59
C LEU A 99 9.25 13.30 4.12
N LEU A 100 8.18 12.60 3.73
CA LEU A 100 7.91 12.22 2.34
C LEU A 100 7.70 13.46 1.44
N LYS A 101 6.98 14.46 1.94
CA LYS A 101 6.75 15.73 1.23
C LYS A 101 8.05 16.52 1.03
N ILE A 102 8.87 16.67 2.08
CA ILE A 102 10.13 17.43 2.00
C ILE A 102 11.15 16.72 1.11
N SER A 103 11.24 15.39 1.20
CA SER A 103 12.20 14.61 0.41
C SER A 103 11.93 14.69 -1.09
N THR A 104 10.66 14.64 -1.52
CA THR A 104 10.26 14.83 -2.93
C THR A 104 10.51 16.26 -3.42
N GLN A 105 10.35 17.27 -2.56
CA GLN A 105 10.67 18.67 -2.91
C GLN A 105 12.18 18.97 -3.00
N SER A 106 13.02 18.15 -2.36
CA SER A 106 14.47 18.38 -2.22
C SER A 106 15.33 17.78 -3.35
N GLY A 107 14.70 17.41 -4.48
CA GLY A 107 15.40 16.92 -5.68
C GLY A 107 15.37 15.40 -5.88
N LEU A 108 14.54 14.66 -5.14
CA LEU A 108 14.21 13.28 -5.49
C LEU A 108 13.05 13.27 -6.50
N PRO A 109 13.15 12.50 -7.61
CA PRO A 109 12.12 12.49 -8.63
C PRO A 109 10.82 11.84 -8.17
N SER A 110 10.85 10.93 -7.18
CA SER A 110 9.65 10.24 -6.71
C SER A 110 9.80 9.58 -5.32
N LEU A 111 8.67 9.23 -4.69
CA LEU A 111 8.59 8.66 -3.33
C LEU A 111 9.30 7.30 -3.19
N LEU A 112 9.14 6.40 -4.14
CA LEU A 112 9.66 5.03 -4.16
C LEU A 112 10.86 4.88 -5.09
N SER A 113 11.32 5.95 -5.74
CA SER A 113 12.53 5.91 -6.55
C SER A 113 13.80 5.57 -5.74
N HIS A 114 13.77 5.73 -4.41
CA HIS A 114 14.92 5.53 -3.52
C HIS A 114 14.53 4.84 -2.20
N GLU A 115 15.51 4.18 -1.57
CA GLU A 115 15.32 3.43 -0.32
C GLU A 115 14.75 4.30 0.81
N TYR A 116 15.22 5.55 0.95
CA TYR A 116 14.75 6.45 2.00
C TYR A 116 13.23 6.67 2.01
N GLY A 117 12.66 6.90 0.83
CA GLY A 117 11.22 7.13 0.70
C GLY A 117 10.42 5.85 0.90
N LEU A 118 10.93 4.69 0.44
CA LEU A 118 10.35 3.38 0.76
C LEU A 118 10.31 3.15 2.29
N LEU A 119 11.43 3.31 2.98
CA LEU A 119 11.50 3.06 4.43
C LEU A 119 10.57 4.00 5.20
N THR A 120 10.54 5.29 4.83
CA THR A 120 9.62 6.27 5.42
C THR A 120 8.15 5.87 5.21
N PHE A 121 7.82 5.42 3.99
CA PHE A 121 6.48 4.94 3.68
C PHE A 121 6.11 3.65 4.44
N GLN A 122 7.07 2.74 4.65
CA GLN A 122 6.86 1.54 5.47
C GLN A 122 6.56 1.91 6.93
N ILE A 123 7.32 2.84 7.51
CA ILE A 123 7.07 3.33 8.88
C ILE A 123 5.68 3.96 8.96
N LEU A 124 5.30 4.82 8.01
CA LEU A 124 3.97 5.42 7.94
C LEU A 124 2.86 4.36 7.99
N LYS A 125 2.95 3.33 7.15
CA LYS A 125 1.96 2.25 7.09
C LYS A 125 1.88 1.45 8.39
N ILE A 126 3.03 1.12 8.99
CA ILE A 126 3.09 0.38 10.27
C ILE A 126 2.44 1.20 11.37
N THR A 127 2.84 2.46 11.53
CA THR A 127 2.30 3.39 12.53
C THR A 127 0.79 3.55 12.36
N LEU A 128 0.33 3.80 11.13
CA LEU A 128 -1.09 3.95 10.84
C LEU A 128 -1.86 2.67 11.15
N GLY A 129 -1.36 1.50 10.71
CA GLY A 129 -2.00 0.21 10.93
C GLY A 129 -2.15 -0.13 12.41
N LEU A 130 -1.10 0.11 13.21
CA LEU A 130 -1.13 -0.09 14.66
C LEU A 130 -2.13 0.85 15.35
N CYS A 131 -2.14 2.12 14.99
CA CYS A 131 -3.10 3.08 15.52
C CYS A 131 -4.56 2.71 15.18
N ILE A 132 -4.81 2.18 13.98
CA ILE A 132 -6.14 1.70 13.56
C ILE A 132 -6.55 0.49 14.41
N ILE A 133 -5.67 -0.50 14.56
CA ILE A 133 -5.93 -1.70 15.36
C ILE A 133 -6.25 -1.33 16.81
N ASP A 134 -5.45 -0.45 17.40
CA ASP A 134 -5.61 -0.01 18.78
C ASP A 134 -6.99 0.63 19.02
N ARG A 135 -7.47 1.43 18.06
CA ARG A 135 -8.81 2.05 18.12
C ARG A 135 -9.96 1.09 17.93
N THR A 136 -9.79 0.05 17.12
CA THR A 136 -10.88 -0.87 16.84
C THR A 136 -11.09 -1.87 17.98
N TYR A 137 -10.02 -2.48 18.49
CA TYR A 137 -10.13 -3.51 19.53
C TYR A 137 -8.89 -3.64 20.45
N GLY A 138 -7.95 -2.68 20.41
CA GLY A 138 -6.75 -2.67 21.25
C GLY A 138 -5.60 -3.55 20.73
N LEU A 139 -4.36 -3.13 20.97
CA LEU A 139 -3.17 -3.89 20.55
C LEU A 139 -3.03 -5.27 21.22
N GLU A 140 -3.58 -5.46 22.42
CA GLU A 140 -3.46 -6.70 23.19
C GLU A 140 -4.02 -7.93 22.45
N VAL A 141 -5.09 -7.73 21.67
CA VAL A 141 -5.70 -8.79 20.86
C VAL A 141 -4.75 -9.26 19.77
N MET A 142 -4.02 -8.34 19.14
CA MET A 142 -3.03 -8.65 18.10
C MET A 142 -1.73 -9.23 18.70
N THR A 143 -1.26 -8.69 19.83
CA THR A 143 -0.03 -9.22 20.46
C THR A 143 -0.26 -10.62 21.03
N GLY A 144 -1.47 -10.92 21.51
CA GLY A 144 -1.89 -12.27 21.88
C GLY A 144 -1.79 -13.30 20.75
N THR A 145 -2.13 -12.92 19.51
CA THR A 145 -1.98 -13.83 18.35
C THR A 145 -0.53 -13.97 17.88
N MET A 146 0.27 -12.88 17.95
CA MET A 146 1.67 -12.89 17.53
C MET A 146 2.62 -13.63 18.47
N THR A 147 2.30 -13.69 19.76
CA THR A 147 3.17 -14.33 20.78
C THR A 147 3.17 -15.85 20.72
N LEU A 148 2.18 -16.48 20.07
CA LEU A 148 2.18 -17.92 19.81
C LEU A 148 3.00 -18.25 18.55
N GLY A 149 4.31 -18.43 18.73
CA GLY A 149 5.13 -19.18 17.77
C GLY A 149 5.55 -18.45 16.49
N MET A 150 5.41 -17.12 16.39
CA MET A 150 5.98 -16.37 15.27
C MET A 150 7.50 -16.23 15.39
N VAL A 151 8.23 -16.71 14.39
CA VAL A 151 9.70 -16.78 14.43
C VAL A 151 10.34 -15.67 13.58
N SER A 152 9.64 -15.15 12.58
CA SER A 152 10.19 -14.19 11.62
C SER A 152 9.53 -12.80 11.63
N ALA A 153 10.31 -11.79 11.20
CA ALA A 153 9.79 -10.44 10.98
C ALA A 153 8.71 -10.39 9.89
N SER A 154 8.84 -11.22 8.85
CA SER A 154 7.86 -11.30 7.77
C SER A 154 6.50 -11.80 8.28
N GLU A 155 6.48 -12.80 9.16
CA GLU A 155 5.24 -13.28 9.78
C GLU A 155 4.57 -12.20 10.61
N ARG A 156 5.35 -11.47 11.43
CA ARG A 156 4.82 -10.38 12.27
C ARG A 156 4.22 -9.25 11.45
N PHE A 157 4.90 -8.80 10.39
CA PHE A 157 4.34 -7.77 9.51
C PHE A 157 3.11 -8.27 8.72
N ARG A 158 3.05 -9.57 8.40
CA ARG A 158 1.87 -10.17 7.75
C ARG A 158 0.67 -10.13 8.70
N GLU A 159 0.87 -10.52 9.95
CA GLU A 159 -0.18 -10.51 10.97
C GLU A 159 -0.68 -9.10 11.27
N LEU A 160 0.25 -8.13 11.39
CA LEU A 160 -0.10 -6.70 11.46
C LEU A 160 -1.02 -6.32 10.29
N SER A 161 -0.67 -6.74 9.08
CA SER A 161 -1.44 -6.41 7.90
C SER A 161 -2.86 -7.00 7.90
N VAL A 162 -3.00 -8.25 8.33
CA VAL A 162 -4.29 -8.95 8.47
C VAL A 162 -5.16 -8.21 9.49
N HIS A 163 -4.62 -7.89 10.66
CA HIS A 163 -5.34 -7.18 11.71
C HIS A 163 -5.79 -5.78 11.29
N THR A 164 -4.93 -5.02 10.62
CA THR A 164 -5.30 -3.70 10.08
C THR A 164 -6.38 -3.82 9.01
N SER A 165 -6.28 -4.80 8.12
CA SER A 165 -7.30 -5.05 7.08
C SER A 165 -8.65 -5.42 7.70
N ARG A 166 -8.67 -6.23 8.76
CA ARG A 166 -9.88 -6.58 9.50
C ARG A 166 -10.50 -5.36 10.19
N SER A 167 -9.68 -4.51 10.80
CA SER A 167 -10.15 -3.24 11.40
C SER A 167 -10.78 -2.32 10.36
N LEU A 168 -10.11 -2.15 9.21
CA LEU A 168 -10.64 -1.36 8.10
C LEU A 168 -11.94 -1.94 7.54
N ASP A 169 -12.05 -3.26 7.40
CA ASP A 169 -13.27 -3.92 6.92
C ASP A 169 -14.49 -3.61 7.79
N ILE A 170 -14.32 -3.66 9.12
CA ILE A 170 -15.37 -3.27 10.09
C ILE A 170 -15.80 -1.82 9.83
N HIS A 171 -14.84 -0.89 9.84
CA HIS A 171 -15.16 0.53 9.72
C HIS A 171 -15.70 0.95 8.35
N ILE A 172 -15.29 0.28 7.27
CA ILE A 172 -15.84 0.53 5.93
C ILE A 172 -17.28 0.04 5.85
N LYS A 173 -17.56 -1.18 6.31
CA LYS A 173 -18.91 -1.76 6.29
C LYS A 173 -19.89 -1.01 7.18
N ASP A 174 -19.42 -0.55 8.34
CA ASP A 174 -20.25 0.21 9.29
C ASP A 174 -20.31 1.71 8.95
N HIS A 175 -19.61 2.15 7.89
CA HIS A 175 -19.47 3.55 7.51
C HIS A 175 -18.93 4.46 8.64
N THR A 176 -18.03 3.94 9.47
CA THR A 176 -17.45 4.62 10.65
C THR A 176 -15.96 4.98 10.49
N CYS A 177 -15.38 4.94 9.29
CA CYS A 177 -13.97 5.29 9.08
C CYS A 177 -13.61 6.70 9.60
N ASP A 178 -14.52 7.68 9.45
CA ASP A 178 -14.25 9.06 9.90
C ASP A 178 -14.16 9.14 11.44
N GLN A 179 -14.93 8.30 12.14
CA GLN A 179 -14.84 8.15 13.60
C GLN A 179 -13.53 7.46 13.99
N MET A 180 -13.16 6.38 13.30
CA MET A 180 -11.87 5.69 13.49
C MET A 180 -10.68 6.64 13.31
N LEU A 181 -10.73 7.52 12.31
CA LEU A 181 -9.68 8.51 12.04
C LEU A 181 -9.70 9.70 13.02
N GLY A 182 -10.78 9.87 13.78
CA GLY A 182 -10.98 10.99 14.72
C GLY A 182 -11.38 12.29 14.02
N TRP A 183 -12.09 12.22 12.89
CA TRP A 183 -12.60 13.37 12.14
C TRP A 183 -14.00 13.80 12.56
N THR A 184 -14.78 12.87 13.13
CA THR A 184 -16.15 13.12 13.56
C THR A 184 -16.32 12.75 15.02
N GLU A 185 -17.08 13.55 15.75
CA GLU A 185 -17.48 13.25 17.13
C GLU A 185 -18.47 12.08 17.15
N THR A 186 -18.39 11.25 18.19
CA THR A 186 -19.45 10.28 18.50
C THR A 186 -20.23 10.78 19.71
N ALA A 187 -21.54 10.54 19.74
CA ALA A 187 -22.39 10.95 20.86
C ALA A 187 -22.05 10.25 22.20
N VAL A 188 -21.19 9.23 22.17
CA VAL A 188 -20.97 8.28 23.27
C VAL A 188 -19.59 8.43 23.91
N HIS A 189 -18.60 9.00 23.21
CA HIS A 189 -17.22 9.13 23.70
C HIS A 189 -16.60 10.50 23.37
N PRO A 190 -15.73 11.05 24.25
CA PRO A 190 -14.98 12.25 23.95
C PRO A 190 -14.15 12.07 22.66
N PRO A 191 -13.90 13.15 21.90
CA PRO A 191 -13.25 13.07 20.60
C PRO A 191 -11.87 12.43 20.72
N ALA A 192 -11.67 11.30 20.05
CA ALA A 192 -10.35 10.71 19.88
C ALA A 192 -9.48 11.71 19.11
N THR A 193 -8.25 11.93 19.58
CA THR A 193 -7.28 12.79 18.88
C THR A 193 -7.17 12.36 17.41
N PRO A 194 -7.22 13.23 16.40
CA PRO A 194 -7.13 12.78 15.01
C PRO A 194 -5.85 11.95 14.75
N LEU A 195 -5.96 10.80 14.07
CA LEU A 195 -4.76 10.00 13.68
C LEU A 195 -3.95 10.70 12.60
N VAL A 196 -4.66 11.28 11.65
CA VAL A 196 -4.15 11.98 10.48
C VAL A 196 -5.20 12.99 10.08
N SER A 197 -4.80 14.17 9.63
CA SER A 197 -5.76 15.16 9.15
C SER A 197 -6.16 14.92 7.68
N PRO A 198 -7.35 15.35 7.24
CA PRO A 198 -7.74 15.22 5.83
C PRO A 198 -6.73 15.86 4.83
N PRO A 199 -6.11 17.03 5.11
CA PRO A 199 -5.06 17.58 4.25
C PRO A 199 -3.82 16.67 4.15
N GLU A 200 -3.43 16.03 5.24
CA GLU A 200 -2.31 15.07 5.23
C GLU A 200 -2.64 13.82 4.41
N VAL A 201 -3.88 13.32 4.47
CA VAL A 201 -4.34 12.23 3.60
C VAL A 201 -4.25 12.64 2.13
N ALA A 202 -4.69 13.84 1.78
CA ALA A 202 -4.58 14.35 0.42
C ALA A 202 -3.11 14.42 -0.06
N VAL A 203 -2.18 14.83 0.81
CA VAL A 203 -0.74 14.82 0.50
C VAL A 203 -0.26 13.40 0.19
N VAL A 204 -0.59 12.42 1.03
CA VAL A 204 -0.18 11.02 0.80
C VAL A 204 -0.76 10.48 -0.51
N LEU A 205 -2.04 10.70 -0.76
CA LEU A 205 -2.70 10.22 -1.99
C LEU A 205 -2.10 10.87 -3.24
N ASN A 206 -1.78 12.16 -3.19
CA ASN A 206 -1.12 12.82 -4.31
C ASN A 206 0.30 12.28 -4.53
N LEU A 207 1.09 12.09 -3.47
CA LEU A 207 2.43 11.50 -3.58
C LEU A 207 2.39 10.10 -4.18
N LEU A 208 1.42 9.27 -3.77
CA LEU A 208 1.23 7.93 -4.31
C LEU A 208 0.71 7.94 -5.76
N TYR A 209 -0.15 8.89 -6.11
CA TYR A 209 -0.64 9.04 -7.47
C TYR A 209 0.46 9.47 -8.44
N GLU A 210 1.26 10.47 -8.06
CA GLU A 210 2.42 10.90 -8.85
C GLU A 210 3.42 9.76 -9.02
N ASP A 211 3.54 8.88 -8.03
CA ASP A 211 4.48 7.77 -8.04
C ASP A 211 3.86 6.39 -8.35
N ARG A 212 2.67 6.38 -8.94
CA ARG A 212 1.83 5.18 -9.17
C ARG A 212 2.51 4.06 -9.95
N GLN A 213 3.47 4.37 -10.81
CA GLN A 213 4.26 3.39 -11.56
C GLN A 213 5.26 2.68 -10.65
N HIS A 214 6.06 3.42 -9.89
CA HIS A 214 6.99 2.82 -8.93
C HIS A 214 6.22 2.11 -7.82
N PHE A 215 5.05 2.62 -7.40
CA PHE A 215 4.15 1.94 -6.47
C PHE A 215 3.82 0.53 -6.94
N LEU A 216 3.28 0.40 -8.16
CA LEU A 216 2.94 -0.91 -8.70
C LEU A 216 4.18 -1.80 -8.85
N LYS A 217 5.27 -1.29 -9.43
CA LYS A 217 6.53 -2.04 -9.64
C LYS A 217 7.12 -2.57 -8.32
N VAL A 218 7.17 -1.73 -7.28
CA VAL A 218 7.68 -2.09 -5.95
C VAL A 218 6.82 -3.17 -5.32
N PHE A 219 5.50 -2.99 -5.32
CA PHE A 219 4.60 -3.91 -4.63
C PHE A 219 4.21 -5.15 -5.47
N MET A 220 4.56 -5.22 -6.74
CA MET A 220 4.59 -6.51 -7.45
C MET A 220 5.67 -7.45 -6.92
N LEU A 221 6.74 -6.90 -6.36
CA LEU A 221 7.96 -7.64 -6.00
C LEU A 221 8.13 -7.78 -4.48
N LEU A 222 7.77 -6.75 -3.71
CA LEU A 222 7.81 -6.85 -2.26
C LEU A 222 6.73 -7.80 -1.72
N PRO A 223 7.04 -8.58 -0.66
CA PRO A 223 6.03 -9.36 0.05
C PRO A 223 4.84 -8.48 0.48
N PRO A 224 3.67 -9.07 0.71
CA PRO A 224 2.41 -8.37 0.96
C PRO A 224 2.32 -7.60 2.28
N LEU A 225 3.45 -7.28 2.89
CA LEU A 225 3.55 -6.59 4.17
C LEU A 225 2.98 -5.17 4.03
N THR A 226 1.81 -5.02 4.66
CA THR A 226 1.04 -3.80 4.89
C THR A 226 0.85 -2.96 3.65
N ARG A 227 -0.29 -3.09 2.97
CA ARG A 227 -0.60 -2.25 1.82
C ARG A 227 -1.99 -1.66 2.03
N HIS A 228 -2.09 -0.85 3.06
CA HIS A 228 -3.32 -0.17 3.43
C HIS A 228 -3.35 1.19 2.77
N ILE A 229 -4.42 1.47 2.04
CA ILE A 229 -4.63 2.76 1.40
C ILE A 229 -5.62 3.53 2.28
N LEU A 230 -5.25 4.77 2.61
CA LEU A 230 -6.08 5.70 3.37
C LEU A 230 -7.30 6.11 2.54
N ARG A 231 -8.49 6.06 3.14
CA ARG A 231 -9.70 6.66 2.57
C ARG A 231 -9.62 8.19 2.65
N SER A 232 -10.12 8.90 1.65
CA SER A 232 -10.31 10.35 1.68
C SER A 232 -11.77 10.69 1.45
N SER A 233 -12.29 11.69 2.20
CA SER A 233 -13.67 12.18 2.12
C SER A 233 -13.85 13.36 1.14
N GLY A 234 -12.81 13.74 0.37
CA GLY A 234 -12.86 14.90 -0.53
C GLY A 234 -12.75 14.57 -2.03
N ASP A 235 -13.50 15.29 -2.86
CA ASP A 235 -13.59 15.10 -4.33
C ASP A 235 -12.25 15.14 -5.07
N VAL A 236 -11.31 16.01 -4.65
CA VAL A 236 -10.00 16.17 -5.33
C VAL A 236 -9.10 14.94 -5.10
N ALA A 237 -9.23 14.30 -3.94
CA ALA A 237 -8.46 13.12 -3.58
C ALA A 237 -9.12 11.81 -4.04
N ALA A 238 -10.42 11.83 -4.35
CA ALA A 238 -11.16 10.66 -4.82
C ALA A 238 -10.56 10.08 -6.12
N GLY A 239 -10.14 10.93 -7.07
CA GLY A 239 -9.48 10.48 -8.30
C GLY A 239 -8.13 9.80 -8.06
N SER A 240 -7.28 10.40 -7.23
CA SER A 240 -5.99 9.81 -6.83
C SER A 240 -6.19 8.49 -6.09
N LEU A 241 -7.14 8.47 -5.13
CA LEU A 241 -7.51 7.28 -4.37
C LEU A 241 -8.01 6.16 -5.28
N TYR A 242 -8.87 6.48 -6.24
CA TYR A 242 -9.36 5.51 -7.22
C TYR A 242 -8.23 4.91 -8.04
N GLU A 243 -7.31 5.74 -8.58
CA GLU A 243 -6.16 5.26 -9.35
C GLU A 243 -5.29 4.29 -8.53
N ILE A 244 -5.02 4.64 -7.27
CA ILE A 244 -4.20 3.83 -6.38
C ILE A 244 -4.93 2.54 -6.00
N LEU A 245 -6.22 2.62 -5.66
CA LEU A 245 -7.03 1.46 -5.30
C LEU A 245 -7.09 0.49 -6.46
N TRP A 246 -7.38 0.92 -7.69
CA TRP A 246 -7.48 -0.07 -8.76
C TRP A 246 -6.15 -0.71 -9.11
N ARG A 247 -5.02 0.02 -9.06
CA ARG A 247 -3.68 -0.59 -9.20
C ARG A 247 -3.42 -1.58 -8.08
N TYR A 248 -3.95 -1.30 -6.89
CA TYR A 248 -3.82 -2.19 -5.75
C TYR A 248 -4.55 -3.52 -5.97
N PHE A 249 -5.66 -3.59 -6.71
CA PHE A 249 -6.28 -4.87 -7.10
C PHE A 249 -5.33 -5.82 -7.81
N LEU A 250 -4.35 -5.30 -8.55
CA LEU A 250 -3.39 -6.14 -9.28
C LEU A 250 -2.41 -6.86 -8.35
N ILE A 251 -2.24 -6.37 -7.13
CA ILE A 251 -1.18 -6.79 -6.23
C ILE A 251 -1.69 -7.17 -4.84
N VAL A 252 -2.96 -6.87 -4.50
CA VAL A 252 -3.56 -7.12 -3.18
C VAL A 252 -3.57 -8.63 -2.84
N PRO A 253 -3.18 -9.01 -1.62
CA PRO A 253 -3.29 -10.38 -1.12
C PRO A 253 -4.74 -10.86 -1.04
N THR A 254 -4.98 -12.16 -1.20
CA THR A 254 -6.35 -12.70 -1.18
C THR A 254 -7.07 -12.49 0.16
N ASP A 255 -6.34 -12.53 1.28
CA ASP A 255 -6.85 -12.23 2.63
C ASP A 255 -7.27 -10.77 2.83
N GLN A 256 -6.78 -9.85 1.99
CA GLN A 256 -7.08 -8.43 2.05
C GLN A 256 -8.02 -7.98 0.92
N LEU A 257 -8.39 -8.88 0.03
CA LEU A 257 -9.25 -8.60 -1.10
C LEU A 257 -10.65 -8.11 -0.68
N PRO A 258 -11.32 -8.67 0.36
CA PRO A 258 -12.67 -8.22 0.74
C PRO A 258 -12.71 -6.74 1.17
N VAL A 259 -11.77 -6.32 2.02
CA VAL A 259 -11.69 -4.92 2.48
C VAL A 259 -11.36 -3.98 1.31
N HIS A 260 -10.55 -4.46 0.36
CA HIS A 260 -10.19 -3.68 -0.81
C HIS A 260 -11.37 -3.51 -1.78
N ILE A 261 -12.16 -4.56 -2.00
CA ILE A 261 -13.42 -4.51 -2.76
C ILE A 261 -14.38 -3.51 -2.12
N ALA A 262 -14.55 -3.55 -0.79
CA ALA A 262 -15.40 -2.62 -0.07
C ALA A 262 -14.95 -1.16 -0.26
N ALA A 263 -13.64 -0.90 -0.10
CA ALA A 263 -13.07 0.43 -0.33
C ALA A 263 -13.24 0.91 -1.77
N TYR A 264 -13.07 0.02 -2.75
CA TYR A 264 -13.27 0.35 -4.16
C TYR A 264 -14.71 0.71 -4.48
N HIS A 265 -15.69 -0.06 -3.97
CA HIS A 265 -17.10 0.23 -4.21
C HIS A 265 -17.54 1.57 -3.60
N ASP A 266 -17.03 1.91 -2.41
CA ASP A 266 -17.27 3.20 -1.75
C ASP A 266 -16.82 4.36 -2.66
N VAL A 267 -15.61 4.28 -3.22
CA VAL A 267 -15.03 5.31 -4.08
C VAL A 267 -15.62 5.30 -5.50
N ASN A 268 -15.89 4.13 -6.07
CA ASN A 268 -16.46 4.01 -7.42
C ASN A 268 -17.88 4.58 -7.47
N GLY A 269 -18.67 4.40 -6.41
CA GLY A 269 -19.99 5.04 -6.28
C GLY A 269 -19.91 6.58 -6.28
N MET A 270 -18.80 7.15 -5.80
CA MET A 270 -18.54 8.60 -5.84
C MET A 270 -18.10 9.10 -7.22
N LEU A 271 -17.46 8.25 -8.03
CA LEU A 271 -16.78 8.64 -9.28
C LEU A 271 -17.56 8.31 -10.56
N ASN A 272 -18.89 8.22 -10.51
CA ASN A 272 -19.81 7.87 -11.60
C ASN A 272 -19.66 8.67 -12.93
N SER A 273 -18.66 9.53 -13.11
CA SER A 273 -18.48 10.40 -14.28
C SER A 273 -17.05 10.62 -14.78
N ARG A 274 -15.99 10.05 -14.17
CA ARG A 274 -14.64 10.13 -14.78
C ARG A 274 -14.44 8.97 -15.74
N SER A 275 -14.66 9.21 -17.04
CA SER A 275 -14.16 8.32 -18.08
C SER A 275 -12.65 8.15 -17.85
N ARG A 276 -12.22 6.91 -17.64
CA ARG A 276 -10.80 6.57 -17.53
C ARG A 276 -10.09 7.05 -18.77
N ASN A 277 -9.32 8.14 -18.66
CA ASN A 277 -8.54 8.63 -19.77
C ASN A 277 -7.29 7.75 -19.89
N THR A 278 -7.38 6.67 -20.66
CA THR A 278 -6.23 5.78 -20.94
C THR A 278 -5.10 6.51 -21.67
N ASP A 279 -5.41 7.68 -22.24
CA ASP A 279 -4.46 8.55 -22.94
C ASP A 279 -3.42 9.20 -22.00
N ASP A 280 -3.72 9.27 -20.70
CA ASP A 280 -2.79 9.81 -19.69
C ASP A 280 -1.66 8.81 -19.34
N HIS A 281 -1.75 7.56 -19.80
CA HIS A 281 -0.79 6.50 -19.49
C HIS A 281 0.20 6.31 -20.64
N ASN A 282 1.50 6.32 -20.33
CA ASN A 282 2.55 6.03 -21.31
C ASN A 282 2.65 4.51 -21.60
N LEU A 283 3.41 4.12 -22.62
CA LEU A 283 3.55 2.70 -23.01
C LEU A 283 4.09 1.82 -21.88
N GLU A 284 5.08 2.29 -21.15
CA GLU A 284 5.69 1.50 -20.06
C GLU A 284 4.70 1.24 -18.92
N ASP A 285 3.85 2.22 -18.59
CA ASP A 285 2.80 2.06 -17.59
C ASP A 285 1.76 1.02 -18.02
N SER A 286 1.29 1.09 -19.27
CA SER A 286 0.42 0.06 -19.86
C SER A 286 1.03 -1.33 -19.74
N ARG A 287 2.31 -1.48 -20.12
CA ARG A 287 3.02 -2.77 -20.04
C ARG A 287 3.14 -3.25 -18.60
N LEU A 288 3.41 -2.37 -17.65
CA LEU A 288 3.49 -2.69 -16.22
C LEU A 288 2.15 -3.22 -15.69
N LEU A 289 1.04 -2.59 -16.06
CA LEU A 289 -0.31 -2.99 -15.67
C LEU A 289 -0.68 -4.38 -16.20
N LEU A 290 -0.40 -4.64 -17.48
CA LEU A 290 -0.63 -5.92 -18.11
C LEU A 290 0.23 -7.03 -17.47
N ARG A 291 1.51 -6.74 -17.18
CA ARG A 291 2.39 -7.67 -16.46
C ARG A 291 1.89 -7.98 -15.05
N ALA A 292 1.40 -6.97 -14.33
CA ALA A 292 0.83 -7.15 -12.99
C ALA A 292 -0.41 -8.04 -13.03
N PHE A 293 -1.28 -7.88 -14.04
CA PHE A 293 -2.41 -8.77 -14.26
C PHE A 293 -1.97 -10.21 -14.52
N ILE A 294 -1.04 -10.42 -15.45
CA ILE A 294 -0.49 -11.75 -15.74
C ILE A 294 0.07 -12.37 -14.45
N GLN A 295 0.95 -11.67 -13.73
CA GLN A 295 1.57 -12.18 -12.49
C GLN A 295 0.55 -12.49 -11.40
N ARG A 296 -0.53 -11.71 -11.29
CA ARG A 296 -1.58 -11.95 -10.30
C ARG A 296 -2.27 -13.28 -10.52
N PHE A 297 -2.60 -13.57 -11.78
CA PHE A 297 -3.45 -14.68 -12.19
C PHE A 297 -2.68 -15.84 -12.83
N SER A 298 -1.35 -15.76 -12.88
CA SER A 298 -0.48 -16.88 -13.21
C SER A 298 -0.83 -18.11 -12.36
N PRO A 299 -0.75 -19.33 -12.93
CA PRO A 299 -0.99 -20.56 -12.20
C PRO A 299 -0.15 -20.61 -10.92
N SER A 300 -0.80 -20.65 -9.76
CA SER A 300 -0.14 -20.71 -8.45
C SER A 300 -1.10 -21.31 -7.42
N ASP A 301 -0.58 -21.81 -6.30
CA ASP A 301 -1.36 -22.39 -5.18
C ASP A 301 -2.15 -21.32 -4.37
N ARG A 302 -2.49 -20.19 -4.99
CA ARG A 302 -3.22 -19.10 -4.35
C ARG A 302 -4.69 -19.46 -4.22
N PRO A 303 -5.38 -18.99 -3.16
CA PRO A 303 -6.82 -19.18 -3.06
C PRO A 303 -7.51 -18.53 -4.24
N LEU A 304 -8.45 -19.26 -4.84
CA LEU A 304 -9.20 -18.82 -6.01
C LEU A 304 -9.99 -17.54 -5.68
N MET A 305 -9.77 -16.50 -6.48
CA MET A 305 -10.58 -15.28 -6.44
C MET A 305 -11.95 -15.55 -7.04
N ASP A 306 -13.04 -14.94 -6.58
CA ASP A 306 -14.33 -15.10 -7.25
C ASP A 306 -14.33 -14.54 -8.69
N ILE A 307 -15.10 -15.18 -9.55
CA ILE A 307 -15.22 -14.84 -10.97
C ILE A 307 -15.67 -13.40 -11.24
N LYS A 308 -16.54 -12.80 -10.39
CA LYS A 308 -17.01 -11.43 -10.60
C LYS A 308 -15.86 -10.44 -10.36
N THR A 309 -15.08 -10.67 -9.31
CA THR A 309 -13.88 -9.87 -9.05
C THR A 309 -12.85 -10.05 -10.15
N PHE A 310 -12.65 -11.27 -10.67
CA PHE A 310 -11.79 -11.52 -11.82
C PHE A 310 -12.22 -10.70 -13.04
N ILE A 311 -13.50 -10.77 -13.42
CA ILE A 311 -14.07 -10.04 -14.56
C ILE A 311 -13.93 -8.54 -14.37
N ASN A 312 -14.23 -8.03 -13.18
CA ASN A 312 -14.04 -6.63 -12.86
C ASN A 312 -12.57 -6.25 -13.12
N ILE A 313 -11.60 -6.94 -12.54
CA ILE A 313 -10.18 -6.63 -12.74
C ILE A 313 -9.80 -6.69 -14.22
N GLN A 314 -10.28 -7.69 -14.97
CA GLN A 314 -10.01 -7.81 -16.40
C GLN A 314 -10.57 -6.61 -17.19
N ILE A 315 -11.84 -6.23 -16.97
CA ILE A 315 -12.44 -5.03 -17.57
C ILE A 315 -11.63 -3.78 -17.21
N LEU A 316 -11.08 -3.72 -15.99
CA LEU A 316 -10.29 -2.58 -15.58
C LEU A 316 -8.91 -2.51 -16.26
N VAL A 317 -8.36 -3.61 -16.74
CA VAL A 317 -6.96 -3.72 -17.22
C VAL A 317 -6.87 -3.76 -18.74
N LEU A 318 -7.76 -4.48 -19.41
CA LEU A 318 -7.68 -4.66 -20.87
C LEU A 318 -7.69 -3.36 -21.69
N PRO A 319 -8.36 -2.27 -21.29
CA PRO A 319 -8.26 -0.98 -21.98
C PRO A 319 -6.83 -0.42 -22.08
N PHE A 320 -5.87 -0.92 -21.29
CA PHE A 320 -4.46 -0.50 -21.37
C PHE A 320 -3.65 -1.26 -22.43
N MET A 321 -4.24 -2.24 -23.10
CA MET A 321 -3.64 -2.92 -24.26
C MET A 321 -3.67 -1.97 -25.46
N LYS A 322 -2.51 -1.43 -25.81
CA LYS A 322 -2.32 -0.45 -26.89
C LYS A 322 -1.13 -0.84 -27.77
N PRO A 323 -0.91 -0.18 -28.92
CA PRO A 323 0.22 -0.49 -29.79
C PRO A 323 1.55 -0.51 -29.01
N GLY A 324 2.32 -1.59 -29.13
CA GLY A 324 3.53 -1.87 -28.34
C GLY A 324 3.35 -2.81 -27.14
N CYS A 325 2.14 -3.36 -26.92
CA CYS A 325 1.84 -4.38 -25.90
C CYS A 325 1.54 -5.78 -26.49
N GLU A 326 1.67 -5.96 -27.81
CA GLU A 326 1.21 -7.15 -28.54
C GLU A 326 1.92 -8.42 -28.09
N ASP A 327 3.17 -8.31 -27.62
CA ASP A 327 3.95 -9.41 -27.05
C ASP A 327 3.35 -9.98 -25.75
N LEU A 328 2.52 -9.20 -25.05
CA LEU A 328 1.86 -9.62 -23.81
C LEU A 328 0.48 -10.26 -24.06
N ALA A 329 -0.12 -10.04 -25.23
CA ALA A 329 -1.45 -10.54 -25.56
C ALA A 329 -1.61 -12.06 -25.42
N PRO A 330 -0.65 -12.90 -25.88
CA PRO A 330 -0.74 -14.36 -25.70
C PRO A 330 -0.83 -14.77 -24.22
N LEU A 331 -0.04 -14.14 -23.35
CA LEU A 331 -0.01 -14.45 -21.92
C LEU A 331 -1.28 -13.99 -21.20
N ILE A 332 -1.84 -12.84 -21.61
CA ILE A 332 -3.13 -12.36 -21.09
C ILE A 332 -4.23 -13.36 -21.46
N PHE A 333 -4.28 -13.78 -22.74
CA PHE A 333 -5.24 -14.75 -23.22
C PHE A 333 -5.11 -16.09 -22.49
N GLU A 334 -3.90 -16.64 -22.39
CA GLU A 334 -3.62 -17.87 -21.66
C GLU A 334 -4.08 -17.78 -20.20
N THR A 335 -3.73 -16.68 -19.53
CA THR A 335 -4.10 -16.44 -18.13
C THR A 335 -5.62 -16.38 -17.95
N SER A 336 -6.33 -15.64 -18.82
CA SER A 336 -7.79 -15.53 -18.77
C SER A 336 -8.49 -16.86 -19.03
N VAL A 337 -8.04 -17.63 -20.02
CA VAL A 337 -8.59 -18.97 -20.31
C VAL A 337 -8.32 -19.93 -19.17
N HIS A 338 -7.12 -19.88 -18.58
CA HIS A 338 -6.76 -20.72 -17.45
C HIS A 338 -7.65 -20.45 -16.22
N GLN A 339 -7.83 -19.18 -15.85
CA GLN A 339 -8.73 -18.81 -14.75
C GLN A 339 -10.16 -19.25 -15.03
N LEU A 340 -10.64 -19.05 -16.26
CA LEU A 340 -11.98 -19.50 -16.66
C LEU A 340 -12.16 -21.02 -16.52
N TRP A 341 -11.14 -21.79 -16.93
CA TRP A 341 -11.16 -23.23 -16.78
C TRP A 341 -11.24 -23.67 -15.31
N ILE A 342 -10.53 -22.98 -14.42
CA ILE A 342 -10.62 -23.23 -12.97
C ILE A 342 -12.03 -22.91 -12.47
N PHE A 343 -12.62 -21.78 -12.86
CA PHE A 343 -13.98 -21.41 -12.46
C PHE A 343 -15.03 -22.45 -12.89
N LEU A 344 -14.88 -22.98 -14.10
CA LEU A 344 -15.72 -24.05 -14.62
C LEU A 344 -15.58 -25.33 -13.81
N ARG A 345 -14.34 -25.73 -13.47
CA ARG A 345 -14.05 -26.98 -12.78
C ARG A 345 -14.51 -26.96 -11.32
N GLU A 346 -14.19 -25.89 -10.60
CA GLU A 346 -14.40 -25.81 -9.15
C GLU A 346 -15.85 -25.50 -8.76
N SER A 347 -16.78 -25.40 -9.72
CA SER A 347 -18.21 -25.15 -9.48
C SER A 347 -18.50 -23.96 -8.55
N CYS A 348 -17.58 -22.97 -8.48
CA CYS A 348 -17.70 -21.78 -7.64
C CYS A 348 -18.75 -20.78 -8.17
N TRP A 349 -19.50 -21.17 -9.18
CA TRP A 349 -20.49 -20.35 -9.86
C TRP A 349 -21.89 -20.56 -9.28
N ASN A 350 -22.32 -19.64 -8.42
CA ASN A 350 -23.61 -19.69 -7.74
C ASN A 350 -24.76 -19.05 -8.57
N GLY A 351 -24.49 -18.54 -9.77
CA GLY A 351 -25.42 -17.70 -10.56
C GLY A 351 -26.24 -18.43 -11.63
N GLY A 352 -26.18 -19.77 -11.71
CA GLY A 352 -26.82 -20.54 -12.79
C GLY A 352 -26.12 -20.44 -14.15
N LYS A 353 -26.41 -21.35 -15.09
CA LYS A 353 -25.67 -21.48 -16.36
C LYS A 353 -25.68 -20.20 -17.22
N ASP A 354 -26.79 -19.47 -17.25
CA ASP A 354 -26.94 -18.29 -18.12
C ASP A 354 -26.08 -17.10 -17.66
N GLY A 355 -25.96 -16.89 -16.34
CA GLY A 355 -25.07 -15.87 -15.79
C GLY A 355 -23.60 -16.17 -16.08
N PHE A 356 -23.21 -17.45 -16.02
CA PHE A 356 -21.85 -17.87 -16.34
C PHE A 356 -21.52 -17.62 -17.82
N ILE A 357 -22.44 -17.95 -18.73
CA ILE A 357 -22.26 -17.71 -20.17
C ILE A 357 -22.16 -16.21 -20.46
N SER A 358 -22.98 -15.37 -19.82
CA SER A 358 -22.87 -13.91 -19.93
C SER A 358 -21.48 -13.41 -19.50
N ASP A 359 -20.98 -13.90 -18.38
CA ASP A 359 -19.68 -13.54 -17.83
C ASP A 359 -18.52 -14.00 -18.74
N VAL A 360 -18.62 -15.20 -19.32
CA VAL A 360 -17.69 -15.69 -20.35
C VAL A 360 -17.71 -14.80 -21.60
N ILE A 361 -18.90 -14.41 -22.06
CA ILE A 361 -19.02 -13.53 -23.23
C ILE A 361 -18.33 -12.20 -22.95
N ILE A 362 -18.56 -11.60 -21.78
CA ILE A 362 -17.89 -10.35 -21.36
C ILE A 362 -16.37 -10.52 -21.40
N ILE A 363 -15.83 -11.61 -20.85
CA ILE A 363 -14.38 -11.90 -20.86
C ILE A 363 -13.81 -11.89 -22.28
N PHE A 364 -14.48 -12.56 -23.23
CA PHE A 364 -13.99 -12.68 -24.61
C PHE A 364 -14.27 -11.44 -25.48
N GLU A 365 -15.36 -10.71 -25.24
CA GLU A 365 -15.63 -9.44 -25.94
C GLU A 365 -14.52 -8.42 -25.69
N HIS A 366 -13.98 -8.37 -24.48
CA HIS A 366 -12.89 -7.45 -24.14
C HIS A 366 -11.52 -7.91 -24.68
N LEU A 367 -11.38 -9.18 -25.08
CA LEU A 367 -10.17 -9.71 -25.75
C LEU A 367 -10.23 -9.57 -27.29
N ARG A 368 -11.33 -9.05 -27.83
CA ARG A 368 -11.57 -8.96 -29.29
C ARG A 368 -10.88 -7.75 -29.94
N TYR A 369 -10.39 -6.81 -29.15
CA TYR A 369 -9.58 -5.66 -29.56
C TYR A 369 -8.12 -5.91 -29.18
#